data_AF-A0A4Z2JHN9-F1
#
_entry.id   AF-A0A4Z2JHN9-F1
#
_cell.length_a   1.000
_cell.length_b   1.000
_cell.length_c   1.000
_cell.angle_alpha   90.00
_cell.angle_beta   90.00
_cell.angle_gamma   90.00
#
_symmetry.space_group_name_H-M   'P 1'
#
loop_
_entity.id
_entity.type
_entity.pdbx_description
1 polymer ?
#
loop_
_entity_poly.entity_id
_entity_poly.type
_entity_poly.pdbx_seq_one_letter_code
_entity_poly.pdbx_strand_id
1 'polypeptide(L)'
;MNSVTFTAHHALHQVIETSRDSVVLVFLQDVHDYKLSRSLFLRRGMLRSCCVLDWPVHKERVPAFHQKLLIALGMTNRLQE
;
A
#
# COMPACT_ATOMS: atom_id res chain seq x y z
N MET A 1 21.80 3.06 21.17
CA MET A 1 21.19 1.92 20.46
C MET A 1 20.04 2.42 19.59
N ASN A 2 20.32 2.95 18.38
CA ASN A 2 19.30 3.53 17.48
C ASN A 2 19.47 3.07 16.02
N SER A 3 19.90 1.82 15.78
CA SER A 3 20.24 1.37 14.42
C SER A 3 19.10 0.69 13.67
N VAL A 4 18.03 0.23 14.32
CA VAL A 4 16.99 -0.60 13.68
C VAL A 4 15.99 0.24 12.87
N THR A 5 15.71 1.48 13.29
CA THR A 5 14.76 2.38 12.62
C THR A 5 15.31 2.90 11.29
N PHE A 6 16.62 3.16 11.22
CA PHE A 6 17.27 3.66 10.01
C PHE A 6 17.27 2.61 8.89
N THR A 7 17.57 1.35 9.20
CA THR A 7 17.59 0.27 8.21
C THR A 7 16.20 -0.05 7.67
N ALA A 8 15.17 -0.01 8.51
CA ALA A 8 13.78 -0.21 8.08
C ALA A 8 13.30 0.94 7.19
N HIS A 9 13.59 2.19 7.55
CA HIS A 9 13.24 3.36 6.73
C HIS A 9 13.98 3.36 5.39
N HIS A 10 15.26 2.99 5.39
CA HIS A 10 16.07 2.94 4.18
C HIS A 10 15.68 1.77 3.27
N ALA A 11 15.42 0.60 3.83
CA ALA A 11 14.92 -0.56 3.08
C ALA A 11 13.54 -0.28 2.47
N LEU A 12 12.66 0.40 3.22
CA LEU A 12 11.37 0.85 2.72
C LEU A 12 11.53 1.81 1.52
N HIS A 13 12.44 2.78 1.63
CA HIS A 13 12.72 3.72 0.55
C HIS A 13 13.26 3.01 -0.70
N GLN A 14 14.24 2.12 -0.53
CA GLN A 14 14.83 1.36 -1.64
C GLN A 14 13.81 0.46 -2.33
N VAL A 15 12.93 -0.22 -1.60
CA VAL A 15 11.89 -1.08 -2.20
C VAL A 15 10.87 -0.24 -2.97
N ILE A 16 10.45 0.89 -2.39
CA ILE A 16 9.55 1.84 -3.03
C ILE A 16 10.15 2.43 -4.31
N GLU A 17 11.43 2.80 -4.31
CA GLU A 17 12.11 3.36 -5.47
C GLU A 17 12.40 2.30 -6.54
N THR A 18 12.76 1.08 -6.14
CA THR A 18 13.17 -0.01 -7.04
C THR A 18 11.99 -0.67 -7.72
N SER A 19 10.83 -0.78 -7.05
CA SER A 19 9.62 -1.35 -7.65
C SER A 19 8.34 -0.73 -7.11
N ARG A 20 8.00 0.46 -7.63
CA ARG A 20 6.73 1.16 -7.35
C ARG A 20 5.51 0.30 -7.68
N ASP A 21 5.64 -0.62 -8.63
CA ASP A 21 4.58 -1.54 -9.07
C ASP A 21 4.38 -2.75 -8.15
N SER A 22 5.27 -2.97 -7.17
CA SER A 22 5.22 -4.08 -6.21
C SER A 22 4.76 -3.68 -4.82
N VAL A 23 4.42 -2.40 -4.60
CA VAL A 23 3.99 -1.89 -3.30
C VAL A 23 2.48 -1.72 -3.28
N VAL A 24 1.82 -2.30 -2.28
CA VAL A 24 0.40 -2.05 -1.97
C VAL A 24 0.32 -1.17 -0.72
N LEU A 25 -0.34 -0.02 -0.84
CA LEU A 25 -0.53 0.92 0.24
C LEU A 25 -1.95 0.79 0.81
N VAL A 26 -2.03 0.53 2.12
CA VAL A 26 -3.30 0.42 2.84
C VAL A 26 -3.45 1.58 3.82
N PHE A 27 -4.48 2.39 3.63
CA PHE A 27 -4.84 3.51 4.50
C PHE A 27 -5.84 3.06 5.55
N LEU A 28 -5.41 2.90 6.80
CA LEU A 28 -6.32 2.62 7.93
C LEU A 28 -7.18 3.84 8.31
N GLN A 29 -6.75 5.02 7.90
CA GLN A 29 -7.38 6.30 8.14
C GLN A 29 -7.03 7.25 6.99
N ASP A 30 -7.78 8.34 6.85
CA ASP A 30 -7.47 9.33 5.82
C ASP A 30 -6.12 10.03 6.11
N VAL A 31 -5.16 9.81 5.22
CA VAL A 31 -3.82 10.42 5.30
C VAL A 31 -3.60 11.30 4.08
N HIS A 32 -3.40 12.58 4.32
CA HIS A 32 -3.17 13.56 3.26
C HIS A 32 -1.84 13.32 2.54
N ASP A 33 -1.80 13.64 1.24
CA ASP A 33 -0.65 13.46 0.37
C ASP A 33 0.63 14.15 0.87
N TYR A 34 0.52 15.29 1.55
CA TYR A 34 1.69 15.98 2.09
C TYR A 34 2.41 15.17 3.19
N LYS A 35 1.67 14.35 3.95
CA LYS A 35 2.26 13.46 4.96
C LYS A 35 2.94 12.27 4.28
N LEU A 36 2.31 11.73 3.24
CA LEU A 36 2.88 10.65 2.43
C LEU A 36 4.19 11.08 1.77
N SER A 37 4.22 12.27 1.16
CA SER A 37 5.42 12.77 0.50
C SER A 37 6.55 13.06 1.49
N ARG A 38 6.23 13.51 2.70
CA ARG A 38 7.24 13.84 3.71
C ARG A 38 7.83 12.61 4.39
N SER A 39 7.01 11.59 4.63
CA SER A 39 7.42 10.41 5.38
C SER A 39 7.91 9.26 4.49
N LEU A 40 7.36 9.13 3.28
CA LEU A 40 7.63 8.01 2.38
C LEU A 40 8.18 8.45 1.02
N PHE A 41 8.32 9.76 0.78
CA PHE A 41 8.68 10.33 -0.54
C PHE A 41 7.76 9.83 -1.67
N LEU A 42 6.53 9.44 -1.32
CA LEU A 42 5.51 8.91 -2.21
C LEU A 42 4.36 9.89 -2.39
N ARG A 43 3.78 9.88 -3.58
CA ARG A 43 2.47 10.50 -3.87
C ARG A 43 1.52 9.40 -4.31
N ARG A 44 0.22 9.54 -4.01
CA ARG A 44 -0.79 8.54 -4.39
C ARG A 44 -0.77 8.22 -5.88
N GLY A 45 -0.54 9.24 -6.73
CA GLY A 45 -0.45 9.08 -8.19
C GLY A 45 0.80 8.34 -8.70
N MET A 46 1.75 7.97 -7.83
CA MET A 46 2.92 7.16 -8.22
C MET A 46 2.65 5.66 -8.19
N LEU A 47 1.55 5.24 -7.56
CA LEU A 47 1.13 3.85 -7.47
C LEU A 47 -0.04 3.60 -8.41
N ARG A 48 -0.17 2.36 -8.90
CA ARG A 48 -1.38 1.95 -9.62
C ARG A 48 -2.59 2.11 -8.72
N SER A 49 -3.72 2.52 -9.28
CA SER A 49 -4.95 2.75 -8.51
C SER A 49 -5.42 1.51 -7.76
N CYS A 50 -5.17 0.31 -8.30
CA CYS A 50 -5.45 -0.96 -7.63
C CYS A 50 -4.54 -1.24 -6.42
N CYS A 51 -3.36 -0.62 -6.36
CA CYS A 51 -2.39 -0.78 -5.28
C CYS A 51 -2.60 0.22 -4.13
N VAL A 52 -3.61 1.09 -4.23
CA VAL A 52 -3.98 2.03 -3.18
C VAL A 52 -5.34 1.64 -2.62
N LEU A 53 -5.36 1.24 -1.35
CA LEU A 53 -6.54 0.68 -0.69
C LEU A 53 -6.88 1.46 0.57
N ASP A 54 -8.13 1.85 0.72
CA ASP A 54 -8.63 2.46 1.95
C ASP A 54 -9.34 1.42 2.80
N TRP A 55 -9.08 1.45 4.11
CA TRP A 55 -9.76 0.60 5.07
C TRP A 55 -11.24 1.00 5.14
N PRO A 56 -12.16 0.04 5.02
CA PRO A 56 -13.57 0.35 5.05
C PRO A 56 -14.00 0.83 6.44
N VAL A 57 -14.71 1.96 6.48
CA VAL A 57 -15.35 2.47 7.71
C VAL A 57 -16.48 1.55 8.18
N HIS A 58 -17.16 0.89 7.24
CA HIS A 58 -18.27 -0.02 7.51
C HIS A 58 -17.83 -1.48 7.39
N LYS A 59 -18.13 -2.30 8.40
CA LYS A 59 -17.75 -3.73 8.45
C LYS A 59 -18.27 -4.55 7.27
N GLU A 60 -19.43 -4.17 6.72
CA GLU A 60 -20.03 -4.82 5.54
C GLU A 60 -19.15 -4.73 4.29
N ARG A 61 -18.25 -3.73 4.23
CA ARG A 61 -17.33 -3.53 3.09
C ARG A 61 -15.98 -4.24 3.26
N VAL A 62 -15.75 -4.93 4.38
CA VAL A 62 -14.52 -5.70 4.63
C VAL A 62 -14.28 -6.79 3.57
N PRO A 63 -15.28 -7.59 3.15
CA PRO A 63 -15.08 -8.56 2.06
C PRO A 63 -14.64 -7.92 0.74
N ALA A 64 -15.20 -6.76 0.39
CA ALA A 64 -14.82 -6.02 -0.81
C ALA A 64 -13.38 -5.46 -0.70
N PHE A 65 -12.96 -5.02 0.49
CA PHE A 65 -11.58 -4.64 0.74
C PHE A 65 -10.63 -5.83 0.55
N HIS A 66 -10.96 -7.02 1.07
CA HIS A 66 -10.15 -8.23 0.87
C HIS A 66 -10.01 -8.60 -0.61
N GLN A 67 -11.09 -8.51 -1.40
CA GLN A 67 -10.99 -8.76 -2.84
C GLN A 67 -10.05 -7.77 -3.54
N LYS A 68 -10.16 -6.48 -3.22
CA LYS A 68 -9.25 -5.46 -3.78
C LYS A 68 -7.80 -5.72 -3.37
N LEU A 69 -7.56 -6.16 -2.13
CA LEU A 69 -6.24 -6.52 -1.64
C LEU A 69 -5.66 -7.72 -2.40
N LEU A 70 -6.45 -8.77 -2.61
CA LEU A 70 -6.01 -9.94 -3.38
C LEU A 70 -5.65 -9.56 -4.82
N ILE A 71 -6.45 -8.72 -5.47
CA ILE A 71 -6.15 -8.20 -6.82
C ILE A 71 -4.84 -7.40 -6.81
N ALA A 72 -4.65 -6.50 -5.83
CA ALA A 72 -3.45 -5.67 -5.70
C ALA A 72 -2.18 -6.51 -5.51
N LEU A 73 -2.29 -7.63 -4.79
CA LEU A 73 -1.20 -8.59 -4.58
C LEU A 73 -0.91 -9.47 -5.81
N GLY A 74 -1.63 -9.30 -6.92
CA GLY A 74 -1.55 -10.19 -8.08
C GLY A 74 -2.14 -11.58 -7.80
N MET A 75 -2.79 -11.76 -6.65
CA MET A 75 -3.55 -12.95 -6.29
C MET A 75 -4.97 -12.83 -6.84
N THR A 76 -5.10 -12.55 -8.13
CA THR A 76 -6.39 -12.73 -8.80
C THR A 76 -6.67 -14.22 -8.84
N ASN A 77 -7.80 -14.64 -8.30
CA ASN A 77 -8.34 -15.98 -8.54
C ASN A 77 -8.19 -16.29 -10.04
N ARG A 78 -7.36 -17.28 -10.37
CA ARG A 78 -7.73 -18.15 -11.47
C ARG A 78 -9.13 -18.62 -11.10
N LEU A 79 -10.13 -18.22 -11.88
CA LEU A 79 -11.36 -18.99 -11.93
C LEU A 79 -10.89 -20.40 -12.33
N GLN A 80 -10.67 -21.28 -11.35
CA GLN A 80 -10.69 -22.70 -11.62
C GLN A 80 -12.16 -23.00 -11.89
N GLU A 81 -12.44 -23.17 -13.18
CA GLU A 81 -13.65 -23.85 -13.69
C GLU A 81 -13.87 -25.19 -12.99
#